data_AF-A0A8H4VUB3-F1
#
_entry.id   AF-A0A8H4VUB3-F1
#
_cell.length_a   1.000
_cell.length_b   1.000
_cell.length_c   1.000
_cell.angle_alpha   90.00
_cell.angle_beta   90.00
_cell.angle_gamma   90.00
#
_symmetry.space_group_name_H-M   'P 1'
#
loop_
_entity.id
_entity.type
_entity.pdbx_description
1 polymer ?
#
loop_
_entity_poly.entity_id
_entity_poly.type
_entity_poly.pdbx_seq_one_letter_code
_entity_poly.pdbx_strand_id
1 'polypeptide(L)'
;MAILYTCLLHVFHFIYSFVLAIRSFWKRHCEAVPQSLRATRQRIPRHLAVLFTVDPTVPLEKAKDIIIESVIDVVSWCRILGIEKLTVYEKNDLLSACLEELRAQLPTSSNDIEASDSDTEYPITPPPSDYSESRPLSPVRSFDNIVPVTSILISNRNEESGTGSKTLYNRRKHLPAESTAKSDLLLCLTSWRSSTPAIASAATALARVYKSQTRNYSSVRSSKSGGYKLSVAELGKILEEGLSSPDFMIIHPIESSYSFPSPPELHGFPPWHIRLTELFLNRPVNPTLRKWFGLYSTTPPLPLDEISFRAALDEFSSAEMRFGK
;
A
#
# COMPACT_ATOMS: atom_id res chain seq x y z
N MET A 1 31.15 -8.99 -42.98
CA MET A 1 29.86 -8.29 -42.81
C MET A 1 29.27 -8.47 -41.41
N ALA A 2 29.12 -9.70 -40.89
CA ALA A 2 28.57 -9.93 -39.54
C ALA A 2 29.37 -9.24 -38.40
N ILE A 3 30.70 -9.26 -38.46
CA ILE A 3 31.58 -8.62 -37.46
C ILE A 3 31.41 -7.08 -37.46
N LEU A 4 31.21 -6.48 -38.64
CA LEU A 4 30.99 -5.04 -38.74
C LEU A 4 29.65 -4.65 -38.10
N TYR A 5 28.59 -5.45 -38.33
CA TYR A 5 27.28 -5.23 -37.73
C TYR A 5 27.32 -5.39 -36.21
N THR A 6 27.99 -6.41 -35.69
CA THR A 6 28.14 -6.59 -34.24
C THR A 6 28.95 -5.46 -33.62
N CYS A 7 30.05 -5.03 -34.23
CA CYS A 7 30.81 -3.86 -33.77
C CYS A 7 29.96 -2.59 -33.74
N LEU A 8 29.20 -2.32 -34.81
CA LEU A 8 28.35 -1.13 -34.90
C LEU A 8 27.23 -1.15 -33.85
N LEU A 9 26.62 -2.32 -33.61
CA LEU A 9 25.61 -2.51 -32.57
C LEU A 9 26.20 -2.27 -31.16
N HIS A 10 27.41 -2.76 -30.89
CA HIS A 10 28.09 -2.52 -29.61
C HIS A 10 28.42 -1.04 -29.41
N VAL A 11 28.87 -0.34 -30.45
CA VAL A 11 29.09 1.11 -30.40
C VAL A 11 27.78 1.85 -30.13
N PHE A 12 26.68 1.46 -30.77
CA PHE A 12 25.36 2.06 -30.52
C PHE A 12 24.89 1.85 -29.08
N HIS A 13 24.98 0.63 -28.55
CA HIS A 13 24.66 0.34 -27.16
C HIS A 13 25.59 1.07 -26.18
N PHE A 14 26.87 1.21 -26.51
CA PHE A 14 27.82 1.97 -25.69
C PHE A 14 27.44 3.45 -25.63
N ILE A 15 27.18 4.08 -26.78
CA ILE A 15 26.73 5.47 -26.85
C ILE A 15 25.41 5.65 -26.11
N TYR A 16 24.44 4.76 -26.33
CA TYR A 16 23.14 4.80 -25.65
C TYR A 16 23.31 4.70 -24.13
N SER A 17 24.09 3.72 -23.66
CA SER A 17 24.40 3.53 -22.24
C SER A 17 25.14 4.73 -21.64
N PHE A 18 26.09 5.30 -22.38
CA PHE A 18 26.84 6.48 -21.96
C PHE A 18 25.96 7.73 -21.84
N VAL A 19 25.07 7.97 -22.81
CA VAL A 19 24.09 9.06 -22.75
C VAL A 19 23.14 8.87 -21.55
N LEU A 20 22.66 7.65 -21.31
CA LEU A 20 21.85 7.34 -20.14
C LEU A 20 22.63 7.56 -18.83
N ALA A 21 23.91 7.18 -18.80
CA ALA A 21 24.78 7.37 -17.64
C ALA A 21 24.99 8.85 -17.34
N ILE A 22 25.28 9.68 -18.36
CA ILE A 22 25.40 11.14 -18.20
C ILE A 22 24.08 11.75 -17.73
N ARG A 23 22.96 11.38 -18.37
CA ARG A 23 21.63 11.89 -17.96
C ARG A 23 21.29 11.51 -16.53
N SER A 24 21.58 10.28 -16.13
CA SER A 24 21.39 9.80 -14.76
C SER A 24 22.31 10.52 -13.78
N PHE A 25 23.56 10.76 -14.17
CA PHE A 25 24.53 11.50 -13.37
C PHE A 25 24.10 12.95 -13.16
N TRP A 26 23.71 13.66 -14.23
CA TRP A 26 23.18 15.02 -14.13
C TRP A 26 21.87 15.08 -13.35
N LYS A 27 20.93 14.15 -13.56
CA LYS A 27 19.68 14.09 -12.77
C LYS A 27 20.01 14.01 -11.27
N ARG A 28 20.98 13.18 -10.88
CA ARG A 28 21.37 12.98 -9.46
C ARG A 28 22.17 14.13 -8.86
N HIS A 29 23.04 14.78 -9.63
CA HIS A 29 23.92 15.82 -9.11
C HIS A 29 23.33 17.23 -9.23
N CYS A 30 22.34 17.42 -10.09
CA CYS A 30 21.64 18.68 -10.28
C CYS A 30 20.19 18.61 -9.81
N GLU A 31 19.81 17.58 -9.03
CA GLU A 31 18.47 17.44 -8.50
C GLU A 31 18.16 18.63 -7.59
N ALA A 32 17.11 19.38 -7.93
CA ALA A 32 16.66 20.48 -7.10
C ALA A 32 16.20 19.93 -5.75
N VAL A 33 16.47 20.69 -4.68
CA VAL A 33 15.97 20.34 -3.35
C VAL A 33 14.43 20.23 -3.43
N PRO A 34 13.84 19.11 -2.99
CA PRO A 34 12.41 18.88 -3.15
C PRO A 34 11.61 19.94 -2.40
N GLN A 35 10.45 20.31 -2.93
CA GLN A 35 9.58 21.32 -2.37
C GLN A 35 9.07 20.90 -0.99
N SER A 36 8.79 21.86 -0.10
CA SER A 36 8.27 21.58 1.25
C SER A 36 6.99 20.73 1.22
N LEU A 37 6.68 20.02 2.31
CA LEU A 37 5.42 19.27 2.42
C LEU A 37 4.20 20.17 2.14
N ARG A 38 4.23 21.43 2.60
CA ARG A 38 3.15 22.41 2.40
C ARG A 38 3.20 23.17 1.08
N ALA A 39 4.17 22.88 0.21
CA ALA A 39 4.23 23.53 -1.08
C ALA A 39 3.04 23.13 -1.95
N THR A 40 2.52 24.10 -2.71
CA THR A 40 1.42 23.86 -3.65
C THR A 40 1.93 23.05 -4.83
N ARG A 41 1.54 21.77 -4.89
CA ARG A 41 1.80 20.88 -6.02
C ARG A 41 0.63 20.95 -6.99
N GLN A 42 0.91 20.76 -8.28
CA GLN A 42 -0.13 20.70 -9.31
C GLN A 42 -1.07 19.50 -9.10
N ARG A 43 -0.55 18.41 -8.52
CA ARG A 43 -1.27 17.16 -8.30
C ARG A 43 -0.75 16.46 -7.04
N ILE A 44 -1.66 15.82 -6.31
CA ILE A 44 -1.40 14.99 -5.12
C ILE A 44 -2.21 13.70 -5.30
N PRO A 45 -1.66 12.51 -4.98
CA PRO A 45 -2.42 11.27 -5.07
C PRO A 45 -3.51 11.23 -4.00
N ARG A 46 -4.71 10.75 -4.34
CA ARG A 46 -5.76 10.50 -3.33
C ARG A 46 -5.47 9.23 -2.56
N HIS A 47 -4.95 8.23 -3.26
CA HIS A 47 -4.51 6.97 -2.70
C HIS A 47 -3.03 6.73 -2.96
N LEU A 48 -2.23 6.77 -1.88
CA LEU A 48 -0.80 6.48 -1.89
C LEU A 48 -0.55 5.04 -1.43
N ALA A 49 0.34 4.32 -2.10
CA ALA A 49 0.88 3.05 -1.62
C ALA A 49 2.37 3.19 -1.27
N VAL A 50 2.80 2.55 -0.19
CA VAL A 50 4.22 2.42 0.17
C VAL A 50 4.56 0.95 0.28
N LEU A 51 5.55 0.52 -0.49
CA LEU A 51 5.99 -0.85 -0.60
C LEU A 51 7.39 -0.96 0.02
N PHE A 52 7.49 -1.64 1.16
CA PHE A 52 8.75 -1.90 1.83
C PHE A 52 9.35 -3.22 1.34
N THR A 53 10.58 -3.17 0.83
CA THR A 53 11.31 -4.38 0.39
C THR A 53 12.45 -4.65 1.35
N VAL A 54 12.25 -5.60 2.26
CA VAL A 54 13.24 -5.98 3.27
C VAL A 54 14.21 -7.00 2.68
N ASP A 55 15.49 -6.66 2.68
CA ASP A 55 16.57 -7.57 2.33
C ASP A 55 16.73 -8.64 3.44
N PRO A 56 16.79 -9.95 3.12
CA PRO A 56 16.96 -11.01 4.11
C PRO A 56 18.24 -10.91 4.95
N THR A 57 19.22 -10.10 4.52
CA THR A 57 20.46 -9.86 5.28
C THR A 57 20.28 -8.87 6.44
N VAL A 58 19.17 -8.11 6.46
CA VAL A 58 18.86 -7.17 7.55
C VAL A 58 18.21 -7.94 8.70
N PRO A 59 18.67 -7.78 9.96
CA PRO A 59 18.04 -8.38 11.11
C PRO A 59 16.57 -7.98 11.23
N LEU A 60 15.70 -8.94 11.52
CA LEU A 60 14.26 -8.76 11.53
C LEU A 60 13.80 -7.61 12.44
N GLU A 61 14.33 -7.54 13.67
CA GLU A 61 13.95 -6.50 14.63
C GLU A 61 14.32 -5.11 14.12
N LYS A 62 15.51 -4.97 13.53
CA LYS A 62 15.91 -3.69 12.93
C LYS A 62 15.01 -3.31 11.75
N ALA A 63 14.60 -4.28 10.93
CA ALA A 63 13.67 -4.02 9.84
C ALA A 63 12.30 -3.59 10.35
N LYS A 64 11.81 -4.18 11.45
CA LYS A 64 10.55 -3.76 12.10
C LYS A 64 10.63 -2.33 12.60
N ASP A 65 11.68 -1.97 13.34
CA ASP A 65 11.87 -0.62 13.87
C ASP A 65 11.84 0.42 12.74
N ILE A 66 12.56 0.13 11.64
CA ILE A 66 12.61 0.98 10.45
C ILE A 66 11.22 1.13 9.79
N ILE A 67 10.47 0.03 9.68
CA ILE A 67 9.12 0.06 9.11
C ILE A 67 8.17 0.87 10.00
N ILE A 68 8.22 0.68 11.32
CA ILE A 68 7.37 1.40 12.26
C ILE A 68 7.62 2.91 12.16
N GLU A 69 8.88 3.32 12.26
CA GLU A 69 9.31 4.72 12.12
C GLU A 69 8.83 5.30 10.78
N SER A 70 9.10 4.58 9.69
CA SER A 70 8.69 5.01 8.35
C SER A 70 7.17 5.13 8.19
N VAL A 71 6.38 4.21 8.76
CA VAL A 71 4.91 4.25 8.65
C VAL A 71 4.34 5.43 9.43
N ILE A 72 4.84 5.68 10.64
CA ILE A 72 4.40 6.81 11.47
C ILE A 72 4.69 8.13 10.75
N ASP A 73 5.90 8.27 10.21
CA ASP A 73 6.33 9.45 9.48
C ASP A 73 5.47 9.66 8.22
N VAL A 74 5.29 8.61 7.41
CA VAL A 74 4.46 8.68 6.20
C VAL A 74 3.01 9.03 6.52
N VAL A 75 2.43 8.44 7.57
CA VAL A 75 1.09 8.79 8.05
C VAL A 75 1.04 10.29 8.39
N SER A 76 2.03 10.81 9.11
CA SER A 76 2.09 12.22 9.48
C SER A 76 2.14 13.11 8.24
N TRP A 77 2.94 12.75 7.23
CA TRP A 77 3.10 13.52 5.99
C TRP A 77 1.85 13.45 5.12
N CYS A 78 1.22 12.28 5.02
CA CYS A 78 -0.03 12.08 4.28
C CYS A 78 -1.15 12.97 4.86
N ARG A 79 -1.23 13.08 6.19
CA ARG A 79 -2.19 13.97 6.86
C ARG A 79 -1.93 15.44 6.59
N ILE A 80 -0.66 15.87 6.58
CA ILE A 80 -0.28 17.25 6.24
C ILE A 80 -0.67 17.58 4.79
N LEU A 81 -0.55 16.60 3.89
CA LEU A 81 -0.85 16.75 2.45
C LEU A 81 -2.33 16.58 2.10
N GLY A 82 -3.16 16.07 3.03
CA GLY A 82 -4.55 15.74 2.77
C GLY A 82 -4.75 14.51 1.87
N ILE A 83 -3.83 13.54 1.92
CA ILE A 83 -4.00 12.25 1.26
C ILE A 83 -5.08 11.47 2.02
N GLU A 84 -6.06 10.91 1.30
CA GLU A 84 -7.25 10.28 1.90
C GLU A 84 -6.99 8.82 2.31
N LYS A 85 -6.17 8.11 1.52
CA LYS A 85 -5.89 6.69 1.72
C LYS A 85 -4.40 6.38 1.58
N LEU A 86 -3.88 5.58 2.51
CA LEU A 86 -2.51 5.08 2.52
C LEU A 86 -2.53 3.55 2.60
N THR A 87 -1.98 2.86 1.61
CA THR A 87 -1.74 1.42 1.67
C THR A 87 -0.27 1.15 1.95
N VAL A 88 0.03 0.35 2.97
CA VAL A 88 1.39 -0.11 3.27
C VAL A 88 1.46 -1.60 2.97
N TYR A 89 2.48 -1.99 2.21
CA TYR A 89 2.73 -3.39 1.84
C TYR A 89 4.12 -3.84 2.29
N GLU A 90 4.15 -5.01 2.93
CA GLU A 90 5.36 -5.77 3.21
C GLU A 90 5.12 -7.25 2.92
N LYS A 91 6.08 -7.91 2.25
CA LYS A 91 5.89 -9.27 1.71
C LYS A 91 5.65 -10.32 2.81
N ASN A 92 6.42 -10.28 3.89
CA ASN A 92 6.50 -11.31 4.91
C ASN A 92 5.55 -11.08 6.10
N ASP A 93 4.60 -10.17 5.97
CA ASP A 93 3.58 -9.85 6.99
C ASP A 93 4.15 -9.27 8.29
N LEU A 94 5.29 -8.57 8.24
CA LEU A 94 5.89 -7.90 9.40
C LEU A 94 4.98 -6.82 9.97
N LEU A 95 4.15 -6.21 9.12
CA LEU A 95 3.16 -5.21 9.52
C LEU A 95 2.15 -5.77 10.54
N SER A 96 1.79 -7.05 10.46
CA SER A 96 0.91 -7.70 11.43
C SER A 96 1.58 -7.79 12.81
N ALA A 97 2.89 -8.02 12.87
CA ALA A 97 3.64 -8.05 14.12
C ALA A 97 3.83 -6.64 14.71
N CYS A 98 3.91 -5.62 13.86
CA CYS A 98 4.03 -4.21 14.26
C CYS A 98 2.68 -3.55 14.57
N LEU A 99 1.55 -4.21 14.31
CA LEU A 99 0.22 -3.61 14.36
C LEU A 99 -0.12 -3.02 15.73
N GLU A 100 0.16 -3.76 16.81
CA GLU A 100 -0.10 -3.30 18.18
C GLU A 100 0.73 -2.07 18.54
N GLU A 101 1.99 -2.04 18.12
CA GLU A 101 2.88 -0.91 18.34
C GLU A 101 2.48 0.31 17.50
N LEU A 102 2.07 0.09 16.25
CA LEU A 102 1.52 1.14 15.39
C LEU A 102 0.23 1.72 15.97
N ARG A 103 -0.68 0.89 16.47
CA ARG A 103 -1.92 1.34 17.14
C ARG A 103 -1.63 2.19 18.38
N ALA A 104 -0.62 1.80 19.17
CA ALA A 104 -0.22 2.54 20.36
C ALA A 104 0.37 3.92 20.03
N GLN A 105 1.10 4.04 18.93
CA GLN A 105 1.77 5.28 18.53
C GLN A 105 0.92 6.18 17.63
N LEU A 106 -0.06 5.62 16.90
CA LEU A 106 -0.94 6.38 16.02
C LEU A 106 -2.18 6.93 16.76
N PRO A 107 -2.63 8.15 16.43
CA PRO A 107 -3.85 8.71 16.99
C PRO A 107 -5.07 8.02 16.38
N THR A 108 -5.44 6.87 16.93
CA THR A 108 -6.54 6.03 16.44
C THR A 108 -7.85 6.43 17.12
N SER A 109 -8.94 6.55 16.36
CA SER A 109 -10.29 6.70 16.93
C SER A 109 -10.80 5.32 17.35
N SER A 110 -11.26 5.18 18.60
CA SER A 110 -11.72 3.95 19.26
C SER A 110 -13.02 3.34 18.71
N ASN A 111 -13.20 3.34 17.39
CA ASN A 111 -14.26 2.65 16.68
C ASN A 111 -13.60 1.74 15.63
N ASP A 112 -12.94 0.69 16.10
CA ASP A 112 -12.34 -0.30 15.23
C ASP A 112 -13.45 -1.06 14.49
N ILE A 113 -13.44 -0.98 13.15
CA ILE A 113 -14.12 -1.96 12.30
C ILE A 113 -13.18 -3.17 12.27
N GLU A 114 -13.15 -3.92 13.38
CA GLU A 114 -12.55 -5.23 13.39
C GLU A 114 -13.46 -6.20 12.65
N ALA A 115 -13.12 -6.44 11.39
CA ALA A 115 -13.47 -7.68 10.72
C ALA A 115 -12.62 -8.82 11.32
N SER A 116 -12.97 -9.30 12.52
CA SER A 116 -12.69 -10.64 13.08
C SER A 116 -12.60 -10.63 14.61
N ASP A 117 -13.72 -10.43 15.29
CA ASP A 117 -14.31 -11.45 16.17
C ASP A 117 -15.59 -10.84 16.73
N SER A 118 -16.73 -11.25 16.17
CA SER A 118 -17.98 -11.09 16.89
C SER A 118 -17.87 -11.98 18.13
N ASP A 119 -17.46 -11.40 19.26
CA ASP A 119 -17.85 -11.90 20.58
C ASP A 119 -19.38 -11.87 20.62
N THR A 120 -19.99 -12.90 20.04
CA THR A 120 -21.37 -13.24 20.31
C THR A 120 -21.42 -13.58 21.78
N GLU A 121 -21.91 -12.63 22.58
CA GLU A 121 -22.35 -12.87 23.95
C GLU A 121 -23.42 -13.96 23.88
N TYR A 122 -23.01 -15.21 24.09
CA TYR A 122 -23.94 -16.33 24.12
C TYR A 122 -24.83 -16.17 25.35
N PRO A 123 -26.16 -16.28 25.20
CA PRO A 123 -27.04 -16.30 26.37
C PRO A 123 -26.61 -17.44 27.31
N ILE A 124 -26.63 -17.16 28.62
CA ILE A 124 -26.15 -18.04 29.71
C ILE A 124 -26.95 -19.37 29.80
N THR A 125 -27.99 -19.55 28.98
CA THR A 125 -28.76 -20.78 28.88
C THR A 125 -28.83 -21.24 27.41
N PRO A 126 -28.46 -22.50 27.10
CA PRO A 126 -28.69 -23.04 25.78
C PRO A 126 -30.20 -23.07 25.49
N PRO A 127 -30.65 -22.68 24.28
CA PRO A 127 -32.05 -22.86 23.91
C PRO A 127 -32.40 -24.34 23.94
N PRO A 128 -33.64 -24.71 24.35
CA PRO A 128 -34.10 -26.08 24.34
C PRO A 128 -33.96 -26.68 22.92
N SER A 129 -33.31 -27.83 22.84
CA SER A 129 -32.99 -28.52 21.60
C SER A 129 -34.26 -29.10 20.96
N ASP A 130 -34.88 -28.37 20.05
CA ASP A 130 -35.82 -28.97 19.11
C ASP A 130 -35.02 -29.80 18.11
N TYR A 131 -35.11 -31.12 18.29
CA TYR A 131 -34.69 -32.11 17.32
C TYR A 131 -35.57 -31.94 16.07
N SER A 132 -35.02 -31.36 15.01
CA SER A 132 -35.63 -31.46 13.68
C SER A 132 -34.54 -31.51 12.61
N GLU A 133 -34.63 -32.58 11.84
CA GLU A 133 -33.77 -32.97 10.72
C GLU A 133 -33.48 -31.81 9.76
N SER A 134 -32.37 -31.12 9.98
CA SER A 134 -31.71 -30.40 8.91
C SER A 134 -30.23 -30.32 9.27
N ARG A 135 -29.41 -31.04 8.49
CA ARG A 135 -27.96 -30.84 8.50
C ARG A 135 -27.73 -29.33 8.40
N PRO A 136 -26.95 -28.70 9.28
CA PRO A 136 -26.56 -27.33 9.04
C PRO A 136 -25.79 -27.32 7.72
N LEU A 137 -26.38 -26.70 6.70
CA LEU A 137 -25.64 -26.22 5.54
C LEU A 137 -24.53 -25.37 6.14
N SER A 138 -23.28 -25.81 5.99
CA SER A 138 -22.12 -25.03 6.40
C SER A 138 -22.35 -23.59 5.95
N PRO A 139 -22.17 -22.59 6.84
CA PRO A 139 -22.54 -21.21 6.54
C PRO A 139 -21.96 -20.86 5.18
N VAL A 140 -22.84 -20.42 4.27
CA VAL A 140 -22.43 -19.84 3.00
C VAL A 140 -21.53 -18.68 3.41
N ARG A 141 -20.21 -18.87 3.28
CA ARG A 141 -19.25 -17.80 3.54
C ARG A 141 -19.67 -16.66 2.64
N SER A 142 -20.21 -15.59 3.23
CA SER A 142 -20.29 -14.31 2.57
C SER A 142 -18.89 -13.96 2.08
N PHE A 143 -18.79 -13.25 0.95
CA PHE A 143 -17.51 -12.92 0.32
C PHE A 143 -16.63 -12.01 1.19
N ASP A 144 -17.16 -11.58 2.34
CA ASP A 144 -16.49 -10.88 3.43
C ASP A 144 -15.14 -11.56 3.75
N ASN A 145 -14.06 -10.83 3.50
CA ASN A 145 -12.67 -11.18 3.83
C ASN A 145 -11.92 -12.12 2.88
N ILE A 146 -12.20 -12.08 1.57
CA ILE A 146 -11.33 -12.76 0.59
C ILE A 146 -9.94 -12.13 0.51
N VAL A 147 -9.85 -10.81 0.65
CA VAL A 147 -8.59 -10.07 0.67
C VAL A 147 -8.26 -9.72 2.12
N PRO A 148 -7.23 -10.33 2.73
CA PRO A 148 -6.82 -9.97 4.08
C PRO A 148 -6.16 -8.60 4.06
N VAL A 149 -6.86 -7.59 4.59
CA VAL A 149 -6.40 -6.21 4.74
C VAL A 149 -6.78 -5.73 6.13
N THR A 150 -5.81 -5.21 6.87
CA THR A 150 -6.08 -4.54 8.15
C THR A 150 -6.25 -3.06 7.88
N SER A 151 -7.43 -2.50 8.15
CA SER A 151 -7.70 -1.07 7.98
C SER A 151 -7.77 -0.35 9.32
N ILE A 152 -7.07 0.79 9.42
CA ILE A 152 -7.06 1.67 10.58
C ILE A 152 -7.53 3.05 10.12
N LEU A 153 -8.56 3.60 10.77
CA LEU A 153 -9.01 4.97 10.53
C LEU A 153 -8.27 5.93 11.48
N ILE A 154 -7.50 6.86 10.89
CA ILE A 154 -6.71 7.82 11.63
C ILE A 154 -7.42 9.16 11.58
N SER A 155 -8.14 9.48 12.66
CA SER A 155 -8.86 10.74 12.79
C SER A 155 -8.05 11.79 13.57
N ASN A 156 -8.27 13.06 13.26
CA ASN A 156 -7.62 14.15 13.98
C ASN A 156 -8.40 14.52 15.24
N ARG A 157 -8.19 13.76 16.33
CA ARG A 157 -8.72 14.15 17.63
C ARG A 157 -7.88 15.32 18.15
N ASN A 158 -8.38 16.55 18.00
CA ASN A 158 -7.86 17.67 18.77
C ASN A 158 -8.12 17.35 20.26
N GLU A 159 -7.06 17.26 21.06
CA GLU A 159 -7.17 17.27 22.52
C GLU A 159 -7.65 18.65 22.98
N GLU A 160 -8.95 18.90 22.87
CA GLU A 160 -9.61 19.99 23.59
C GLU A 160 -10.86 19.45 24.28
N SER A 161 -10.67 18.91 25.49
CA SER A 161 -11.60 18.85 26.66
C SER A 161 -11.43 17.53 27.44
N GLY A 162 -11.18 17.52 28.75
CA GLY A 162 -11.01 18.63 29.65
C GLY A 162 -10.74 18.21 31.10
N THR A 163 -10.13 19.14 31.84
CA THR A 163 -10.31 19.25 33.28
C THR A 163 -10.46 20.73 33.58
N GLY A 164 -11.59 21.10 34.18
CA GLY A 164 -12.06 22.48 34.22
C GLY A 164 -11.20 23.42 35.07
N SER A 165 -11.16 24.69 34.67
CA SER A 165 -11.15 25.78 35.62
C SER A 165 -11.79 27.02 34.99
N LYS A 166 -12.85 27.51 35.63
CA LYS A 166 -13.53 28.75 35.30
C LYS A 166 -12.57 29.91 35.54
N THR A 167 -12.30 30.75 34.56
CA THR A 167 -12.05 32.19 34.80
C THR A 167 -12.40 33.02 33.56
N LEU A 168 -13.14 34.10 33.84
CA LEU A 168 -13.63 35.13 32.92
C LEU A 168 -12.53 36.13 32.52
N TYR A 169 -12.78 36.82 31.40
CA TYR A 169 -12.03 37.93 30.77
C TYR A 169 -10.69 37.50 30.13
N ASN A 170 -10.36 37.84 28.88
CA ASN A 170 -10.57 39.10 28.19
C ASN A 170 -10.41 38.98 26.66
N ARG A 171 -11.16 39.84 25.99
CA ARG A 171 -11.19 40.21 24.56
C ARG A 171 -9.80 40.41 23.93
N ARG A 172 -9.45 39.66 22.86
CA ARG A 172 -8.48 40.10 21.83
C ARG A 172 -8.62 39.36 20.49
N LYS A 173 -9.04 40.14 19.48
CA LYS A 173 -8.78 40.07 18.03
C LYS A 173 -8.83 38.69 17.34
N HIS A 174 -9.95 38.48 16.62
CA HIS A 174 -10.04 37.64 15.44
C HIS A 174 -8.90 37.94 14.45
N LEU A 175 -7.97 37.00 14.30
CA LEU A 175 -7.29 36.71 13.04
C LEU A 175 -7.97 35.46 12.48
N PRO A 176 -8.26 35.37 11.17
CA PRO A 176 -8.85 34.17 10.60
C PRO A 176 -7.76 33.08 10.63
N ALA A 177 -7.89 32.13 11.55
CA ALA A 177 -7.16 30.89 11.46
C ALA A 177 -7.67 30.18 10.18
N GLU A 178 -6.81 30.06 9.18
CA GLU A 178 -7.04 29.23 8.00
C GLU A 178 -7.46 27.84 8.47
N SER A 179 -8.74 27.53 8.29
CA SER A 179 -9.31 26.21 8.53
C SER A 179 -8.84 25.28 7.42
N THR A 180 -7.62 24.74 7.56
CA THR A 180 -7.24 23.54 6.82
C THR A 180 -8.07 22.40 7.39
N ALA A 181 -9.15 22.04 6.68
CA ALA A 181 -9.99 20.90 7.00
C ALA A 181 -9.08 19.66 7.04
N LYS A 182 -8.77 19.20 8.24
CA LYS A 182 -7.94 18.02 8.51
C LYS A 182 -8.75 16.78 8.11
N SER A 183 -8.44 16.20 6.96
CA SER A 183 -9.09 14.99 6.46
C SER A 183 -8.70 13.77 7.29
N ASP A 184 -9.66 12.88 7.52
CA ASP A 184 -9.38 11.54 8.06
C ASP A 184 -8.53 10.76 7.04
N LEU A 185 -7.58 9.98 7.52
CA LEU A 185 -6.70 9.13 6.71
C LEU A 185 -7.06 7.66 6.95
N LEU A 186 -7.35 6.92 5.88
CA LEU A 186 -7.53 5.48 5.92
C LEU A 186 -6.17 4.78 5.68
N LEU A 187 -5.64 4.13 6.70
CA LEU A 187 -4.43 3.31 6.61
C LEU A 187 -4.81 1.84 6.36
N CYS A 188 -4.33 1.26 5.27
CA CYS A 188 -4.52 -0.15 4.92
C CYS A 188 -3.18 -0.89 4.98
N LEU A 189 -3.05 -1.86 5.88
CA LEU A 189 -1.88 -2.74 5.95
C LEU A 189 -2.16 -4.02 5.16
N THR A 190 -1.22 -4.38 4.29
CA THR A 190 -1.35 -5.50 3.36
C THR A 190 -0.07 -6.32 3.30
N SER A 191 -0.21 -7.60 2.98
CA SER A 191 0.92 -8.51 2.78
C SER A 191 0.71 -9.41 1.58
N TRP A 192 1.66 -10.30 1.30
CA TRP A 192 1.59 -11.27 0.18
C TRP A 192 0.25 -12.03 0.13
N ARG A 193 -0.42 -12.26 1.27
CA ARG A 193 -1.72 -12.94 1.33
C ARG A 193 -2.82 -12.22 0.56
N SER A 194 -2.72 -10.90 0.40
CA SER A 194 -3.66 -10.06 -0.36
C SER A 194 -3.49 -10.13 -1.90
N SER A 195 -2.50 -10.89 -2.38
CA SER A 195 -2.12 -10.93 -3.80
C SER A 195 -2.65 -12.15 -4.54
N THR A 196 -1.77 -12.97 -5.13
CA THR A 196 -2.14 -14.20 -5.83
C THR A 196 -2.99 -15.16 -4.99
N PRO A 197 -2.80 -15.31 -3.66
CA PRO A 197 -3.67 -16.15 -2.84
C PRO A 197 -5.10 -15.61 -2.76
N ALA A 198 -5.28 -14.28 -2.68
CA ALA A 198 -6.59 -13.66 -2.66
C ALA A 198 -7.33 -13.86 -3.99
N ILE A 199 -6.62 -13.75 -5.12
CA ILE A 199 -7.19 -14.04 -6.45
C ILE A 199 -7.61 -15.52 -6.55
N ALA A 200 -6.76 -16.44 -6.09
CA ALA A 200 -7.09 -17.86 -6.08
C ALA A 200 -8.28 -18.17 -5.16
N SER A 201 -8.38 -17.50 -4.01
CA SER A 201 -9.50 -17.58 -3.08
C SER A 201 -10.79 -17.07 -3.73
N ALA A 202 -10.76 -15.90 -4.37
CA ALA A 202 -11.88 -15.34 -5.12
C ALA A 202 -12.37 -16.29 -6.23
N ALA A 203 -11.43 -16.82 -7.02
CA ALA A 203 -11.75 -17.78 -8.08
C ALA A 203 -12.37 -19.07 -7.52
N THR A 204 -11.86 -19.57 -6.39
CA THR A 204 -12.41 -20.76 -5.72
C THR A 204 -13.80 -20.49 -5.16
N ALA A 205 -14.04 -19.32 -4.58
CA ALA A 205 -15.34 -18.90 -4.08
C ALA A 205 -16.37 -18.84 -5.23
N LEU A 206 -16.03 -18.16 -6.33
CA LEU A 206 -16.87 -18.08 -7.53
C LEU A 206 -17.18 -19.47 -8.12
N ALA A 207 -16.17 -20.34 -8.22
CA ALA A 207 -16.36 -21.70 -8.73
C ALA A 207 -17.30 -22.54 -7.84
N ARG A 208 -17.27 -22.35 -6.51
CA ARG A 208 -18.19 -23.02 -5.58
C ARG A 208 -19.62 -22.55 -5.75
N VAL A 209 -19.83 -21.23 -5.85
CA VAL A 209 -21.16 -20.64 -6.09
C VAL A 209 -21.74 -21.13 -7.41
N TYR A 210 -20.94 -21.21 -8.46
CA TYR A 210 -21.41 -21.73 -9.75
C TYR A 210 -21.78 -23.22 -9.69
N LYS A 211 -20.98 -24.04 -8.99
CA LYS A 211 -21.27 -25.48 -8.82
C LYS A 211 -22.53 -25.75 -8.00
N SER A 212 -22.85 -24.92 -7.01
CA SER A 212 -24.09 -25.07 -6.24
C SER A 212 -25.32 -24.68 -7.07
N GLN A 213 -25.23 -23.59 -7.85
CA GLN A 213 -26.31 -23.16 -8.73
C GLN A 213 -26.63 -24.20 -9.81
N THR A 214 -25.62 -24.77 -10.47
CA THR A 214 -25.82 -25.78 -11.53
C THR A 214 -26.45 -27.08 -11.03
N ARG A 215 -26.13 -27.52 -9.80
CA ARG A 215 -26.77 -28.69 -9.18
C ARG A 215 -28.26 -28.48 -8.94
N ASN A 216 -28.66 -27.29 -8.50
CA ASN A 216 -30.07 -27.00 -8.21
C ASN A 216 -30.93 -26.91 -9.47
N TYR A 217 -30.36 -26.52 -10.62
CA TYR A 217 -31.09 -26.38 -11.89
C TYR A 217 -31.13 -27.67 -12.74
N SER A 218 -30.30 -28.67 -12.45
CA SER A 218 -30.22 -29.91 -13.24
C SER A 218 -31.45 -30.84 -13.17
N SER A 219 -32.48 -30.55 -12.36
CA SER A 219 -33.74 -31.32 -12.36
C SER A 219 -34.76 -30.87 -13.41
N VAL A 220 -34.56 -29.71 -14.07
CA VAL A 220 -35.50 -29.18 -15.06
C VAL A 220 -34.82 -29.07 -16.42
N ARG A 221 -34.99 -30.13 -17.23
CA ARG A 221 -34.79 -30.24 -18.69
C ARG A 221 -33.80 -29.27 -19.35
N SER A 222 -32.66 -29.84 -19.75
CA SER A 222 -31.96 -29.65 -21.03
C SER A 222 -32.43 -28.43 -21.86
N SER A 223 -31.80 -27.28 -21.62
CA SER A 223 -31.69 -26.24 -22.62
C SER A 223 -30.27 -25.69 -22.58
N LYS A 224 -29.65 -25.61 -23.76
CA LYS A 224 -28.30 -25.12 -24.09
C LYS A 224 -27.60 -24.41 -22.93
N SER A 225 -26.71 -25.13 -22.25
CA SER A 225 -25.80 -24.59 -21.23
C SER A 225 -25.01 -23.43 -21.84
N GLY A 226 -25.42 -22.20 -21.56
CA GLY A 226 -24.54 -21.05 -21.71
C GLY A 226 -23.36 -21.28 -20.78
N GLY A 227 -22.17 -21.45 -21.34
CA GLY A 227 -20.96 -21.69 -20.56
C GLY A 227 -20.78 -20.63 -19.47
N TYR A 228 -20.15 -21.03 -18.36
CA TYR A 228 -19.79 -20.10 -17.29
C TYR A 228 -19.10 -18.85 -17.85
N LYS A 229 -19.69 -17.68 -17.60
CA LYS A 229 -19.19 -16.40 -18.08
C LYS A 229 -18.84 -15.52 -16.87
N LEU A 230 -17.57 -15.57 -16.47
CA LEU A 230 -17.04 -14.64 -15.48
C LEU A 230 -16.84 -13.27 -16.12
N SER A 231 -17.44 -12.22 -15.54
CA SER A 231 -17.15 -10.85 -15.96
C SER A 231 -15.98 -10.28 -15.17
N VAL A 232 -15.18 -9.42 -15.81
CA VAL A 232 -14.09 -8.69 -15.13
C VAL A 232 -14.63 -7.79 -14.02
N ALA A 233 -15.85 -7.25 -14.19
CA ALA A 233 -16.52 -6.41 -13.19
C ALA A 233 -16.90 -7.19 -11.93
N GLU A 234 -17.35 -8.44 -12.08
CA GLU A 234 -17.68 -9.31 -10.95
C GLU A 234 -16.44 -9.69 -10.13
N LEU A 235 -15.36 -10.09 -10.81
CA LEU A 235 -14.09 -10.35 -10.15
C LEU A 235 -13.51 -9.08 -9.53
N GLY A 236 -13.64 -7.94 -10.21
CA GLY A 236 -13.22 -6.64 -9.72
C GLY A 236 -13.95 -6.26 -8.44
N LYS A 237 -15.27 -6.44 -8.39
CA LYS A 237 -16.07 -6.16 -7.19
C LYS A 237 -15.58 -6.98 -5.98
N ILE A 238 -15.27 -8.25 -6.16
CA ILE A 238 -14.80 -9.13 -5.08
C ILE A 238 -13.39 -8.77 -4.60
N LEU A 239 -12.49 -8.40 -5.52
CA LEU A 239 -11.10 -8.10 -5.18
C LEU A 239 -10.90 -6.65 -4.71
N GLU A 240 -11.76 -5.72 -5.13
CA GLU A 240 -11.71 -4.30 -4.74
C GLU A 240 -12.48 -4.00 -3.45
N GLU A 241 -13.21 -5.00 -2.92
CA GLU A 241 -13.86 -4.96 -1.62
C GLU A 241 -12.78 -4.99 -0.51
N GLY A 242 -12.29 -3.80 -0.15
CA GLY A 242 -11.30 -3.57 0.92
C GLY A 242 -10.04 -2.85 0.45
N LEU A 243 -9.54 -3.17 -0.75
CA LEU A 243 -8.36 -2.52 -1.33
C LEU A 243 -8.71 -1.89 -2.68
N SER A 244 -8.49 -0.58 -2.80
CA SER A 244 -8.66 0.13 -4.08
C SER A 244 -7.33 0.24 -4.80
N SER A 245 -7.32 0.58 -6.08
CA SER A 245 -6.06 0.84 -6.79
C SER A 245 -5.41 2.13 -6.29
N PRO A 246 -4.10 2.19 -6.00
CA PRO A 246 -3.41 3.42 -5.65
C PRO A 246 -3.11 4.25 -6.90
N ASP A 247 -3.12 5.57 -6.74
CA ASP A 247 -2.73 6.50 -7.80
C ASP A 247 -1.22 6.54 -7.96
N PHE A 248 -0.51 6.44 -6.84
CA PHE A 248 0.93 6.53 -6.74
C PHE A 248 1.47 5.49 -5.75
N MET A 249 2.62 4.90 -6.06
CA MET A 249 3.30 3.93 -5.20
C MET A 249 4.78 4.28 -5.05
N ILE A 250 5.25 4.33 -3.81
CA ILE A 250 6.65 4.49 -3.45
C ILE A 250 7.20 3.13 -3.07
N ILE A 251 8.20 2.64 -3.82
CA ILE A 251 8.95 1.44 -3.50
C ILE A 251 10.18 1.87 -2.70
N HIS A 252 10.26 1.44 -1.44
CA HIS A 252 11.35 1.76 -0.54
C HIS A 252 12.12 0.50 -0.13
N PRO A 253 13.35 0.32 -0.65
CA PRO A 253 14.20 -0.80 -0.29
C PRO A 253 14.91 -0.59 1.04
N ILE A 254 14.71 -1.55 1.94
CA ILE A 254 15.42 -1.69 3.21
C ILE A 254 16.55 -2.71 2.97
N GLU A 255 17.61 -2.22 2.32
CA GLU A 255 18.77 -3.01 1.91
C GLU A 255 19.92 -2.92 2.93
N SER A 256 20.68 -4.01 3.05
CA SER A 256 21.97 -4.00 3.74
C SER A 256 23.08 -3.53 2.80
N SER A 257 24.16 -3.01 3.36
CA SER A 257 25.29 -2.42 2.60
C SER A 257 26.03 -3.39 1.67
N TYR A 258 25.75 -4.69 1.79
CA TYR A 258 26.48 -5.77 1.11
C TYR A 258 25.77 -6.30 -0.14
N SER A 259 24.54 -5.88 -0.40
CA SER A 259 23.73 -6.39 -1.50
C SER A 259 23.91 -5.57 -2.77
N PHE A 260 24.06 -6.26 -3.90
CA PHE A 260 23.93 -5.61 -5.21
C PHE A 260 22.49 -5.10 -5.35
N PRO A 261 22.28 -3.89 -5.92
CA PRO A 261 20.95 -3.37 -6.12
C PRO A 261 20.17 -4.35 -7.00
N SER A 262 19.15 -4.98 -6.41
CA SER A 262 18.26 -5.86 -7.15
C SER A 262 17.44 -5.03 -8.14
N PRO A 263 17.00 -5.64 -9.26
CA PRO A 263 15.98 -5.03 -10.08
C PRO A 263 14.77 -4.65 -9.22
N PRO A 264 14.10 -3.52 -9.48
CA PRO A 264 12.90 -3.18 -8.74
C PRO A 264 11.83 -4.24 -8.97
N GLU A 265 11.40 -4.87 -7.88
CA GLU A 265 10.35 -5.87 -7.88
C GLU A 265 9.20 -5.40 -6.98
N LEU A 266 7.98 -5.80 -7.32
CA LEU A 266 6.81 -5.54 -6.49
C LEU A 266 6.61 -6.60 -5.39
N HIS A 267 7.48 -7.61 -5.33
CA HIS A 267 7.46 -8.67 -4.30
C HIS A 267 6.08 -9.28 -4.04
N GLY A 268 5.27 -9.35 -5.10
CA GLY A 268 3.91 -9.86 -5.03
C GLY A 268 2.87 -8.90 -4.48
N PHE A 269 3.06 -7.58 -4.55
CA PHE A 269 1.99 -6.62 -4.34
C PHE A 269 0.74 -7.02 -5.17
N PRO A 270 -0.49 -6.83 -4.67
CA PRO A 270 -1.72 -7.23 -5.35
C PRO A 270 -1.80 -6.74 -6.81
N PRO A 271 -1.64 -7.65 -7.80
CA PRO A 271 -1.45 -7.24 -9.19
C PRO A 271 -2.75 -6.72 -9.83
N TRP A 272 -3.90 -7.05 -9.24
CA TRP A 272 -5.19 -6.55 -9.71
C TRP A 272 -5.36 -5.06 -9.44
N HIS A 273 -4.70 -4.55 -8.40
CA HIS A 273 -4.86 -3.20 -7.86
C HIS A 273 -3.84 -2.19 -8.41
N ILE A 274 -2.99 -2.54 -9.38
CA ILE A 274 -1.92 -1.63 -9.89
C ILE A 274 -2.14 -1.14 -11.32
N ARG A 275 -3.39 -1.13 -11.80
CA ARG A 275 -3.71 -0.91 -13.22
C ARG A 275 -3.17 0.41 -13.79
N LEU A 276 -3.34 1.49 -13.04
CA LEU A 276 -2.99 2.86 -13.44
C LEU A 276 -2.05 3.54 -12.44
N THR A 277 -1.43 2.75 -11.57
CA THR A 277 -0.56 3.24 -10.50
C THR A 277 0.75 3.73 -11.06
N GLU A 278 1.11 4.96 -10.76
CA GLU A 278 2.44 5.50 -11.05
C GLU A 278 3.43 4.98 -9.99
N LEU A 279 4.60 4.50 -10.43
CA LEU A 279 5.59 3.88 -9.54
C LEU A 279 6.82 4.78 -9.40
N PHE A 280 7.23 5.02 -8.16
CA PHE A 280 8.49 5.69 -7.84
C PHE A 280 9.37 4.74 -7.01
N LEU A 281 10.63 4.60 -7.41
CA LEU A 281 11.60 3.81 -6.69
C LEU A 281 12.52 4.73 -5.90
N ASN A 282 12.40 4.71 -4.57
CA ASN A 282 13.33 5.41 -3.71
C ASN A 282 14.68 4.68 -3.73
N ARG A 283 15.68 5.29 -4.37
CA ARG A 283 17.04 4.75 -4.36
C ARG A 283 17.86 5.53 -3.36
N PRO A 284 18.47 4.88 -2.35
CA PRO A 284 19.41 5.58 -1.49
C PRO A 284 20.52 6.19 -2.34
N VAL A 285 20.83 7.46 -2.09
CA VAL A 285 21.82 8.27 -2.82
C VAL A 285 23.22 7.75 -2.50
N ASN A 286 23.56 6.58 -3.03
CA ASN A 286 24.93 6.10 -3.02
C ASN A 286 25.57 6.47 -4.38
N PRO A 287 26.65 7.26 -4.39
CA PRO A 287 27.28 7.69 -5.63
C PRO A 287 27.78 6.45 -6.39
N THR A 288 27.24 6.24 -7.59
CA THR A 288 27.59 5.13 -8.48
C THR A 288 29.09 5.04 -8.78
N LEU A 289 29.82 6.15 -8.65
CA LEU A 289 31.29 6.18 -8.75
C LEU A 289 31.97 5.34 -7.66
N ARG A 290 31.55 5.41 -6.38
CA ARG A 290 32.15 4.59 -5.31
C ARG A 290 31.88 3.09 -5.49
N LYS A 291 30.69 2.73 -5.97
CA LYS A 291 30.33 1.35 -6.31
C LYS A 291 31.16 0.81 -7.50
N TRP A 292 31.48 1.66 -8.48
CA TRP A 292 32.32 1.28 -9.62
C TRP A 292 33.78 1.01 -9.22
N PHE A 293 34.29 1.68 -8.18
CA PHE A 293 35.62 1.46 -7.61
C PHE A 293 35.67 0.37 -6.51
N GLY A 294 34.60 -0.40 -6.29
CA GLY A 294 34.60 -1.50 -5.31
C GLY A 294 34.76 -1.06 -3.85
N LEU A 295 34.58 0.23 -3.55
CA LEU A 295 34.61 0.76 -2.20
C LEU A 295 33.23 0.55 -1.58
N TYR A 296 33.05 -0.60 -0.92
CA TYR A 296 31.86 -0.91 -0.14
C TYR A 296 31.69 0.14 0.97
N SER A 297 30.78 1.10 0.76
CA SER A 297 30.37 2.00 1.82
C SER A 297 29.29 1.32 2.64
N THR A 298 29.55 1.14 3.93
CA THR A 298 28.57 0.67 4.92
C THR A 298 27.49 1.73 5.12
N THR A 299 26.50 1.79 4.23
CA THR A 299 25.29 2.58 4.50
C THR A 299 24.30 1.70 5.25
N PRO A 300 23.95 2.03 6.51
CA PRO A 300 22.96 1.27 7.25
C PRO A 300 21.62 1.31 6.52
N PRO A 301 20.75 0.29 6.72
CA PRO A 301 19.36 0.42 6.32
C PRO A 301 18.75 1.62 7.05
N LEU A 302 18.03 2.47 6.31
CA LEU A 302 17.48 3.72 6.79
C LEU A 302 15.95 3.72 6.60
N PRO A 303 15.21 4.42 7.47
CA PRO A 303 13.79 4.67 7.24
C PRO A 303 13.55 5.53 6.00
N LEU A 304 12.32 5.51 5.52
CA LEU A 304 11.89 6.38 4.43
C LEU A 304 11.94 7.83 4.93
N ASP A 305 12.89 8.60 4.41
CA ASP A 305 13.10 10.00 4.80
C ASP A 305 12.12 10.97 4.13
N GLU A 306 11.85 12.10 4.79
CA GLU A 306 10.93 13.15 4.33
C GLU A 306 11.39 13.70 2.98
N ILE A 307 12.71 13.85 2.81
CA ILE A 307 13.31 14.37 1.57
C ILE A 307 13.00 13.44 0.40
N SER A 308 13.19 12.12 0.57
CA SER A 308 12.87 11.13 -0.45
C SER A 308 11.37 11.10 -0.75
N PHE A 309 10.53 11.21 0.28
CA PHE A 309 9.08 11.27 0.12
C PHE A 309 8.63 12.49 -0.68
N ARG A 310 9.16 13.67 -0.36
CA ARG A 310 8.86 14.92 -1.08
C ARG A 310 9.35 14.88 -2.52
N ALA A 311 10.55 14.33 -2.76
CA ALA A 311 11.07 14.14 -4.11
C ALA A 311 10.16 13.23 -4.95
N ALA A 312 9.64 12.15 -4.35
CA ALA A 312 8.69 11.26 -4.99
C ALA A 312 7.40 12.00 -5.39
N LEU A 313 6.88 12.85 -4.50
CA LEU A 313 5.68 13.64 -4.78
C LEU A 313 5.91 14.73 -5.82
N ASP A 314 7.09 15.34 -5.85
CA ASP A 314 7.44 16.34 -6.86
C ASP A 314 7.55 15.68 -8.25
N GLU A 315 8.13 14.48 -8.34
CA GLU A 315 8.14 13.68 -9.57
C GLU A 315 6.72 13.28 -9.99
N PHE A 316 5.88 12.83 -9.05
CA PHE A 316 4.47 12.56 -9.32
C PHE A 316 3.71 13.81 -9.79
N SER A 317 3.99 14.98 -9.21
CA SER A 317 3.29 16.22 -9.57
C SER A 317 3.67 16.76 -10.94
N SER A 318 4.90 16.45 -11.39
CA SER A 318 5.45 16.90 -12.68
C SER A 318 5.24 15.89 -13.81
N ALA A 319 4.84 14.65 -13.50
CA ALA A 319 4.56 13.63 -14.49
C ALA A 319 3.35 13.98 -15.37
N GLU A 320 3.56 13.99 -16.68
CA GLU A 320 2.50 14.21 -17.66
C GLU A 320 1.52 13.02 -17.69
N MET A 321 0.21 13.31 -17.58
CA MET A 321 -0.81 12.27 -17.70
C MET A 321 -0.86 11.76 -19.14
N ARG A 322 -0.68 10.46 -19.31
CA ARG A 322 -0.99 9.80 -20.58
C ARG A 322 -2.51 9.78 -20.75
N PHE A 323 -3.01 10.40 -21.82
CA PHE A 323 -4.43 10.41 -22.17
C PHE A 323 -4.97 8.96 -22.27
N GLY A 324 -6.11 8.71 -21.63
CA GLY A 324 -6.68 7.37 -21.42
C GLY A 324 -6.91 7.01 -19.95
N LYS A 325 -6.52 7.90 -19.02
CA LYS A 325 -7.07 7.99 -17.67
C LYS A 325 -8.47 8.61 -17.70
#